data_AF-A0A7J2VSX1-F1
#
_entry.id   AF-A0A7J2VSX1-F1
#
_cell.length_a   1.000
_cell.length_b   1.000
_cell.length_c   1.000
_cell.angle_alpha   90.00
_cell.angle_beta   90.00
_cell.angle_gamma   90.00
#
_symmetry.space_group_name_H-M   'P 1'
#
loop_
_entity.id
_entity.type
_entity.pdbx_description
1 polymer ?
#
loop_
_entity_poly.entity_id
_entity_poly.type
_entity_poly.pdbx_seq_one_letter_code
_entity_poly.pdbx_strand_id
1 'polypeptide(L)'
;MELTPLDYRMVPSIEEAKKKVWFKEWFEGGVNHREENGMIVCEKKQKEKQWVIEINSLEELIKFQEKYGEIMILDSPPYKEVKKEIRIL
;
A
#
# COMPACT_ATOMS: atom_id res chain seq x y z
N MET A 1 13.16 -8.11 5.94
CA MET A 1 12.61 -6.74 6.00
C MET A 1 11.14 -6.88 6.38
N GLU A 2 10.70 -6.36 7.52
CA GLU A 2 9.28 -6.31 7.82
C GLU A 2 8.71 -5.08 7.12
N LEU A 3 7.79 -5.30 6.17
CA LEU A 3 7.03 -4.20 5.60
C LEU A 3 6.02 -3.74 6.64
N THR A 4 6.01 -2.44 6.90
CA THR A 4 4.97 -1.80 7.70
C THR A 4 3.88 -1.33 6.74
N PRO A 5 2.70 -1.98 6.69
CA PRO A 5 1.65 -1.58 5.76
C PRO A 5 1.15 -0.19 6.15
N LEU A 6 1.16 0.74 5.20
CA LEU A 6 0.62 2.08 5.39
C LEU A 6 -0.81 2.17 4.84
N ASP A 7 -1.69 2.89 5.54
CA ASP A 7 -3.06 3.20 5.10
C ASP A 7 -3.20 4.71 4.87
N TYR A 8 -3.07 5.12 3.61
CA TYR A 8 -3.23 6.50 3.19
C TYR A 8 -4.70 6.84 2.96
N ARG A 9 -5.09 8.08 3.30
CA ARG A 9 -6.40 8.64 2.96
C ARG A 9 -6.23 10.02 2.35
N MET A 10 -6.91 10.26 1.23
CA MET A 10 -6.96 11.56 0.55
C MET A 10 -7.82 12.57 1.32
N VAL A 11 -7.32 12.97 2.49
CA VAL A 11 -7.85 14.03 3.32
C VAL A 11 -6.64 14.85 3.81
N PRO A 12 -6.67 16.19 3.69
CA PRO A 12 -5.50 17.01 3.93
C PRO A 12 -5.12 17.14 5.41
N SER A 13 -6.01 16.83 6.34
CA SER A 13 -5.73 16.90 7.78
C SER A 13 -6.49 15.86 8.60
N ILE A 14 -5.96 15.53 9.77
CA ILE A 14 -6.62 14.65 10.75
C ILE A 14 -7.92 15.29 11.24
N GLU A 15 -7.96 16.61 11.35
CA GLU A 15 -9.16 17.33 11.81
C GLU A 15 -10.32 17.22 10.82
N GLU A 16 -10.05 17.28 9.51
CA GLU A 16 -11.04 16.98 8.50
C GLU A 16 -11.43 15.50 8.48
N ALA A 17 -10.47 14.62 8.77
CA ALA A 17 -10.70 13.19 8.79
C ALA A 17 -11.67 12.77 9.90
N LYS A 18 -11.62 13.41 11.08
CA LYS A 18 -12.55 13.15 12.21
C LYS A 18 -14.04 13.23 11.83
N LYS A 19 -14.36 13.98 10.76
CA LYS A 19 -15.73 14.13 10.25
C LYS A 19 -16.18 12.99 9.33
N LYS A 20 -15.28 12.05 9.00
CA LYS A 20 -15.54 10.95 8.06
C LYS A 20 -15.99 9.69 8.81
N VAL A 21 -16.93 8.97 8.23
CA VAL A 21 -17.51 7.74 8.81
C VAL A 21 -16.47 6.64 9.07
N TRP A 22 -15.42 6.58 8.24
CA TRP A 22 -14.35 5.59 8.35
C TRP A 22 -13.25 5.96 9.35
N PHE A 23 -13.26 7.17 9.91
CA PHE A 23 -12.15 7.68 10.73
C PHE A 23 -11.91 6.84 11.97
N LYS A 24 -12.98 6.45 12.67
CA LYS A 24 -12.89 5.68 13.89
C LYS A 24 -12.15 4.36 13.67
N GLU A 25 -12.55 3.61 12.63
CA GLU A 25 -11.92 2.34 12.27
C GLU A 25 -10.47 2.52 11.85
N TRP A 26 -10.18 3.54 11.03
CA TRP A 26 -8.82 3.85 10.58
C TRP A 26 -7.89 4.22 11.75
N PHE A 27 -8.39 5.04 12.69
CA PHE A 27 -7.63 5.50 13.86
C PHE A 27 -7.40 4.39 14.89
N GLU A 28 -8.40 3.53 15.10
CA GLU A 28 -8.28 2.38 16.00
C GLU A 28 -7.41 1.27 15.39
N GLY A 29 -7.46 1.07 14.07
CA GLY A 29 -6.69 0.08 13.33
C GLY A 29 -5.23 0.49 13.04
N GLY A 30 -4.89 1.76 13.24
CA GLY A 30 -3.59 2.35 12.93
C GLY A 30 -2.74 2.75 14.14
N VAL A 31 -1.44 2.94 13.92
CA VAL A 31 -0.50 3.64 14.79
C VAL A 31 0.30 4.65 13.98
N ASN A 32 1.08 5.52 14.65
CA ASN A 32 1.94 6.51 13.99
C ASN A 32 1.19 7.39 12.96
N HIS A 33 -0.01 7.83 13.34
CA HIS A 33 -0.86 8.72 12.55
C HIS A 33 -0.15 10.04 12.29
N ARG A 34 -0.10 10.45 11.02
CA ARG A 34 0.52 11.71 10.60
C ARG A 34 -0.13 12.26 9.33
N GLU A 35 0.15 13.53 9.07
CA GLU A 35 -0.18 14.22 7.84
C GLU A 35 1.06 14.23 6.94
N GLU A 36 0.90 13.82 5.68
CA GLU A 36 2.00 13.66 4.73
C GLU A 36 1.50 13.95 3.31
N ASN A 37 2.14 14.90 2.60
CA ASN A 37 1.83 15.22 1.20
C ASN A 37 0.34 15.53 0.90
N GLY A 38 -0.34 16.25 1.80
CA GLY A 38 -1.77 16.58 1.64
C GLY A 38 -2.71 15.40 1.87
N MET A 39 -2.21 14.35 2.51
CA MET A 39 -2.95 13.15 2.91
C MET A 39 -2.73 12.89 4.39
N ILE A 40 -3.55 12.02 4.97
CA ILE A 40 -3.24 11.40 6.27
C ILE A 40 -2.78 9.97 6.04
N VAL A 41 -1.90 9.49 6.91
CA VAL A 41 -1.36 8.13 6.86
C VAL A 41 -1.18 7.57 8.25
N CYS A 42 -1.40 6.27 8.40
CA CYS A 42 -1.07 5.50 9.58
C CYS A 42 -0.40 4.18 9.20
N GLU A 43 0.31 3.60 10.16
CA GLU A 43 0.83 2.24 10.08
C GLU A 43 -0.24 1.26 10.59
N LYS A 44 -0.58 0.23 9.82
CA LYS A 44 -1.58 -0.76 10.27
C LYS A 44 -1.04 -1.55 11.46
N LYS A 45 -1.81 -1.61 12.55
CA LYS A 45 -1.51 -2.46 13.71
C LYS A 45 -1.42 -3.93 13.33
N GLN A 46 -2.32 -4.36 12.46
CA GLN A 46 -2.34 -5.73 11.95
C GLN A 46 -1.40 -5.85 10.75
N LYS A 47 -0.26 -6.48 10.98
CA LYS A 47 0.66 -6.89 9.93
C LYS A 47 0.13 -8.18 9.31
N GLU A 48 -0.58 -8.07 8.19
CA GLU A 48 -0.92 -9.25 7.38
C GLU A 48 0.38 -9.93 6.92
N LYS A 49 0.42 -11.27 6.91
CA LYS A 49 1.54 -12.00 6.31
C LYS A 49 1.54 -11.74 4.81
N GLN A 50 2.43 -10.86 4.37
CA GLN A 50 2.64 -10.55 2.97
C GLN A 50 3.88 -11.29 2.45
N TRP A 51 3.76 -11.85 1.27
CA TRP A 51 4.90 -12.33 0.49
C TRP A 51 5.27 -11.22 -0.46
N VAL A 52 6.43 -10.61 -0.26
CA VAL A 52 6.92 -9.54 -1.12
C VAL A 52 8.19 -9.98 -1.81
N ILE A 53 8.22 -9.70 -3.11
CA ILE A 53 9.36 -9.91 -3.98
C ILE A 53 9.72 -8.53 -4.50
N GLU A 54 10.96 -8.13 -4.24
CA GLU A 54 11.53 -6.91 -4.80
C GLU A 54 12.22 -7.28 -6.12
N ILE A 55 11.87 -6.57 -7.20
CA ILE A 55 12.42 -6.76 -8.54
C ILE A 55 13.04 -5.42 -8.91
N ASN A 56 14.36 -5.39 -8.95
CA ASN A 56 15.16 -4.18 -9.14
C ASN A 56 15.69 -4.02 -10.57
N SER A 57 15.54 -5.04 -11.41
CA SER A 57 15.93 -4.96 -12.82
C SER A 57 14.97 -5.70 -13.76
N LEU A 58 15.06 -5.38 -15.06
CA LEU A 58 14.30 -6.07 -16.10
C LEU A 58 14.72 -7.54 -16.21
N GLU A 59 16.00 -7.86 -16.03
CA GLU A 59 16.50 -9.24 -16.05
C GLU A 59 15.92 -10.06 -14.90
N GLU A 60 15.74 -9.46 -13.71
CA GLU A 60 15.06 -10.11 -12.59
C GLU A 60 13.58 -10.39 -12.91
N LEU A 61 12.90 -9.44 -13.55
CA LEU A 61 11.52 -9.63 -14.00
C LEU A 61 11.39 -10.77 -15.02
N ILE A 62 12.28 -10.82 -16.02
CA ILE A 62 12.28 -11.87 -17.06
C ILE A 62 12.53 -13.23 -16.41
N LYS A 63 13.55 -13.38 -15.56
CA LYS A 63 13.82 -14.64 -14.87
C LYS A 63 12.66 -15.08 -13.97
N PHE A 64 11.98 -14.12 -13.36
CA PHE A 64 10.80 -14.39 -12.55
C PHE A 64 9.66 -14.96 -13.41
N GLN A 65 9.40 -14.34 -14.57
CA GLN A 65 8.42 -14.84 -15.54
C GLN A 65 8.82 -16.23 -16.09
N GLU A 66 10.08 -16.44 -16.49
CA GLU A 66 10.56 -17.73 -16.99
C GLU A 66 10.36 -18.86 -15.97
N LYS A 67 10.55 -18.56 -14.68
CA LYS A 67 10.43 -19.54 -13.61
C LYS A 67 8.97 -19.88 -13.27
N TYR A 68 8.08 -18.89 -13.25
CA TYR A 68 6.72 -19.04 -12.72
C TYR A 68 5.61 -18.95 -13.76
N GLY A 69 5.97 -18.66 -15.02
CA GLY A 69 5.04 -18.52 -16.13
C GLY A 69 4.45 -17.11 -16.24
N GLU A 70 3.24 -17.04 -16.76
CA GLU A 70 2.53 -15.78 -16.99
C GLU A 70 2.24 -15.04 -15.67
N ILE A 71 2.57 -13.75 -15.62
CA ILE A 71 2.36 -12.89 -14.46
C ILE A 71 1.16 -11.98 -14.75
N MET A 72 0.07 -12.13 -14.01
CA MET A 72 -1.08 -11.21 -14.07
C MET A 72 -1.06 -10.27 -12.87
N ILE A 73 -1.10 -8.96 -13.14
CA ILE A 73 -1.27 -7.93 -12.11
C ILE A 73 -2.75 -7.60 -12.03
N LEU A 74 -3.41 -8.10 -10.98
CA LEU A 74 -4.83 -7.83 -10.72
C LEU A 74 -4.97 -6.82 -9.59
N ASP A 75 -6.02 -6.01 -9.65
CA ASP A 75 -6.46 -5.23 -8.50
C ASP A 75 -7.30 -6.14 -7.60
N SER A 76 -6.85 -6.37 -6.36
CA SER A 76 -7.62 -7.14 -5.38
C SER A 76 -8.71 -6.26 -4.75
N PRO A 77 -9.99 -6.70 -4.73
CA PRO A 77 -11.02 -6.06 -3.92
C PRO A 77 -10.80 -6.35 -2.42
N PRO A 78 -11.10 -5.41 -1.49
CA PRO A 78 -11.48 -4.03 -1.74
C PRO A 78 -10.29 -3.20 -2.22
N TYR A 79 -10.56 -2.24 -3.12
CA TYR A 79 -9.56 -1.32 -3.66
C TYR A 79 -8.70 -0.71 -2.55
N LYS A 80 -7.40 -1.00 -2.57
CA LYS A 80 -6.37 -0.28 -1.81
C LYS A 80 -5.57 0.51 -2.83
N GLU A 81 -5.53 1.83 -2.68
CA GLU A 81 -4.77 2.72 -3.55
C GLU A 81 -3.27 2.49 -3.31
N VAL A 82 -2.61 1.82 -4.26
CA VAL A 82 -1.15 1.55 -4.25
C VAL A 82 -0.51 2.17 -5.48
N LYS A 83 0.63 2.83 -5.29
CA LYS A 83 1.42 3.42 -6.38
C LYS A 83 2.02 2.28 -7.22
N LYS A 84 1.47 2.02 -8.40
CA LYS A 84 2.03 1.09 -9.40
C LYS A 84 2.76 1.91 -10.47
N GLU A 85 4.05 1.67 -10.65
CA GLU A 85 4.80 2.23 -11.77
C GLU A 85 5.50 1.10 -12.51
N ILE A 86 5.14 0.91 -13.78
CA ILE A 86 5.81 0.03 -14.74
C ILE A 86 6.24 0.95 -15.88
N ARG A 87 7.55 1.06 -16.10
CA ARG A 87 8.11 1.70 -17.30
C ARG A 87 8.92 0.66 -18.05
N ILE A 88 8.52 0.41 -19.28
CA ILE A 88 9.29 -0.34 -20.27
C ILE A 88 9.73 0.70 -21.30
N LEU A 89 11.04 0.82 -21.51
CA LEU A 89 11.64 1.59 -22.61
C LEU A 89 12.20 0.60 -23.63
#